data_AF-H8I9N7-F1
#
_entry.id   AF-H8I9N7-F1
#
_cell.length_a   1.000
_cell.length_b   1.000
_cell.length_c   1.000
_cell.angle_alpha   90.00
_cell.angle_beta   90.00
_cell.angle_gamma   90.00
#
_symmetry.space_group_name_H-M   'P 1'
#
loop_
_entity.id
_entity.type
_entity.pdbx_description
1 polymer ?
#
loop_
_entity_poly.entity_id
_entity_poly.type
_entity_poly.pdbx_seq_one_letter_code
_entity_poly.pdbx_strand_id
1 'polypeptide(L)'
;MIALTKKDALDLLKKYGADKRLMDHLWAVHDYAMEIAEKASCDRSLVEVGSLLHDIGRTRSHGIDHAIVGAEILRKEGVDERVVNIVERHIGAGLTPEEAEKLGLPPRDYVPKSIEEKIVCHADNLIGSSERISIKDTIKMASQKWSPSSVDRLIEMHFEVFKPDVVRVNEKMLKKACGDLKNVEKCLDGLLKGFDLLYRMRMENGITVEMFGQDSEKAARYLEEKGVAAPA
;
A
#
# COMPACT_ATOMS: atom_id res chain seq x y z
N MET A 1 -10.97 -26.55 6.09
CA MET A 1 -10.98 -25.81 4.82
C MET A 1 -9.68 -26.08 4.12
N ILE A 2 -9.71 -26.38 2.82
CA ILE A 2 -8.50 -26.53 2.01
C ILE A 2 -7.96 -25.11 1.79
N ALA A 3 -6.68 -24.89 2.08
CA ALA A 3 -6.05 -23.60 1.80
C ALA A 3 -6.03 -23.37 0.29
N LEU A 4 -6.62 -22.26 -0.16
CA LEU A 4 -6.64 -21.89 -1.57
C LEU A 4 -5.20 -21.67 -2.06
N THR A 5 -4.83 -22.25 -3.19
CA THR A 5 -3.51 -22.07 -3.78
C THR A 5 -3.54 -21.02 -4.89
N LYS A 6 -2.37 -20.54 -5.31
CA LYS A 6 -2.22 -19.73 -6.52
C LYS A 6 -2.89 -20.34 -7.76
N LYS A 7 -2.77 -21.67 -7.92
CA LYS A 7 -3.39 -22.37 -9.05
C LYS A 7 -4.92 -22.27 -8.98
N ASP A 8 -5.50 -22.48 -7.80
CA ASP A 8 -6.95 -22.38 -7.61
C ASP A 8 -7.45 -20.95 -7.89
N ALA A 9 -6.69 -19.93 -7.47
CA ALA A 9 -6.99 -18.53 -7.79
C ALA A 9 -7.01 -18.27 -9.30
N LEU A 10 -6.02 -18.77 -10.05
CA LEU A 10 -5.97 -18.64 -11.51
C LEU A 10 -7.11 -19.41 -12.20
N ASP A 11 -7.47 -20.59 -11.69
CA ASP A 11 -8.59 -21.38 -12.20
C ASP A 11 -9.94 -20.65 -11.98
N LEU A 12 -10.11 -19.95 -10.85
CA LEU A 12 -11.27 -19.07 -10.60
C LEU A 12 -11.30 -17.89 -11.59
N LEU A 13 -10.20 -17.16 -11.77
CA LEU A 13 -10.14 -16.05 -12.72
C LEU A 13 -10.51 -16.50 -14.14
N LYS A 14 -10.00 -17.67 -14.56
CA LYS A 14 -10.35 -18.28 -15.85
C LYS A 14 -11.84 -18.65 -15.91
N LYS A 15 -12.38 -19.28 -14.87
CA LYS A 15 -13.80 -19.66 -14.79
C LYS A 15 -14.73 -18.45 -14.92
N TYR A 16 -14.37 -17.32 -14.31
CA TYR A 16 -15.18 -16.11 -14.36
C TYR A 16 -14.93 -15.23 -15.59
N GLY A 17 -13.93 -15.56 -16.40
CA GLY A 17 -13.67 -14.89 -17.68
C GLY A 17 -12.85 -13.62 -17.52
N ALA A 18 -11.85 -13.61 -16.65
CA ALA A 18 -10.89 -12.52 -16.56
C ALA A 18 -10.20 -12.30 -17.91
N ASP A 19 -10.31 -11.07 -18.44
CA ASP A 19 -9.70 -10.71 -19.71
C ASP A 19 -8.21 -10.37 -19.55
N LYS A 20 -7.51 -10.16 -20.67
CA LYS A 20 -6.07 -9.86 -20.65
C LYS A 20 -5.75 -8.61 -19.83
N ARG A 21 -6.57 -7.56 -19.93
CA ARG A 21 -6.31 -6.28 -19.25
C ARG A 21 -6.40 -6.44 -17.73
N LEU A 22 -7.42 -7.15 -17.27
CA LEU A 22 -7.57 -7.51 -15.87
C LEU A 22 -6.40 -8.37 -15.41
N MET A 23 -6.03 -9.40 -16.17
CA MET A 23 -4.89 -10.26 -15.82
C MET A 23 -3.57 -9.48 -15.73
N ASP A 24 -3.30 -8.55 -16.66
CA ASP A 24 -2.09 -7.71 -16.64
C ASP A 24 -2.03 -6.86 -15.34
N HIS A 25 -3.16 -6.29 -14.91
CA HIS A 25 -3.27 -5.55 -13.64
C HIS A 25 -3.06 -6.45 -12.43
N LEU A 26 -3.76 -7.59 -12.37
CA LEU A 26 -3.67 -8.53 -11.24
C LEU A 26 -2.24 -9.04 -11.02
N TRP A 27 -1.49 -9.29 -12.10
CA TRP A 27 -0.08 -9.68 -12.00
C TRP A 27 0.80 -8.55 -11.49
N ALA A 28 0.61 -7.32 -11.96
CA ALA A 28 1.35 -6.17 -11.48
C ALA A 28 1.13 -5.92 -9.97
N VAL A 29 -0.12 -6.03 -9.51
CA VAL A 29 -0.46 -5.93 -8.08
C VAL A 29 0.12 -7.12 -7.29
N HIS A 30 -0.02 -8.35 -7.80
CA HIS A 30 0.56 -9.55 -7.18
C HIS A 30 2.06 -9.42 -6.97
N ASP A 31 2.81 -9.09 -8.02
CA ASP A 31 4.28 -9.05 -7.95
C ASP A 31 4.75 -8.03 -6.92
N TYR A 32 4.09 -6.86 -6.89
CA TYR A 32 4.44 -5.83 -5.93
C TYR A 32 3.96 -6.13 -4.50
N ALA A 33 2.77 -6.72 -4.32
CA ALA A 33 2.30 -7.18 -3.02
C ALA A 33 3.24 -8.24 -2.42
N MET A 34 3.75 -9.14 -3.26
CA MET A 34 4.72 -10.17 -2.84
C MET A 34 6.08 -9.57 -2.48
N GLU A 35 6.53 -8.54 -3.19
CA GLU A 35 7.75 -7.80 -2.82
C GLU A 35 7.62 -7.11 -1.46
N ILE A 36 6.47 -6.51 -1.15
CA ILE A 36 6.20 -5.94 0.18
C ILE A 36 6.16 -7.07 1.23
N ALA A 37 5.45 -8.16 0.93
CA ALA A 37 5.28 -9.29 1.84
C ALA A 37 6.60 -10.00 2.21
N GLU A 38 7.64 -9.91 1.37
CA GLU A 38 8.98 -10.43 1.70
C GLU A 38 9.64 -9.72 2.88
N LYS A 39 9.29 -8.44 3.09
CA LYS A 39 9.85 -7.60 4.15
C LYS A 39 8.91 -7.45 5.35
N ALA A 40 7.70 -8.01 5.26
CA ALA A 40 6.65 -7.91 6.28
C ALA A 40 6.39 -9.25 6.99
N SER A 41 6.04 -9.19 8.27
CA SER A 41 5.60 -10.37 9.02
C SER A 41 4.13 -10.67 8.73
N CYS A 42 3.85 -11.45 7.69
CA CYS A 42 2.50 -11.76 7.20
C CYS A 42 2.34 -13.21 6.70
N ASP A 43 1.11 -13.66 6.50
CA ASP A 43 0.82 -14.90 5.76
C ASP A 43 0.99 -14.67 4.24
N ARG A 44 2.17 -15.02 3.72
CA ARG A 44 2.53 -14.82 2.31
C ARG A 44 1.58 -15.55 1.33
N SER A 45 1.04 -16.70 1.72
CA SER A 45 0.09 -17.43 0.86
C SER A 45 -1.25 -16.71 0.77
N LEU A 46 -1.68 -16.09 1.86
CA LEU A 46 -2.88 -15.27 1.88
C LEU A 46 -2.72 -13.99 1.04
N VAL A 47 -1.54 -13.34 1.10
CA VAL A 47 -1.22 -12.20 0.21
C VAL A 47 -1.21 -12.63 -1.26
N GLU A 48 -0.52 -13.72 -1.61
CA GLU A 48 -0.40 -14.21 -2.99
C GLU A 48 -1.78 -14.45 -3.63
N VAL A 49 -2.65 -15.14 -2.90
CA VAL A 49 -4.00 -15.45 -3.37
C VAL A 49 -4.89 -14.20 -3.36
N GLY A 50 -4.82 -13.40 -2.29
CA GLY A 50 -5.59 -12.17 -2.15
C GLY A 50 -5.29 -11.19 -3.28
N SER A 51 -4.02 -10.98 -3.62
CA SER A 51 -3.62 -10.07 -4.70
C SER A 51 -4.06 -10.54 -6.08
N LEU A 52 -4.13 -11.84 -6.34
CA LEU A 52 -4.62 -12.36 -7.63
C LEU A 52 -6.15 -12.24 -7.74
N LEU A 53 -6.86 -12.30 -6.62
CA LEU A 53 -8.33 -12.32 -6.62
C LEU A 53 -8.96 -10.97 -6.29
N HIS A 54 -8.21 -9.97 -5.84
CA HIS A 54 -8.74 -8.71 -5.30
C HIS A 54 -9.75 -8.04 -6.24
N ASP A 55 -9.52 -8.15 -7.55
CA ASP A 55 -10.33 -7.50 -8.57
C ASP A 55 -11.20 -8.49 -9.38
N ILE A 56 -11.41 -9.73 -8.91
CA ILE A 56 -12.22 -10.75 -9.62
C ILE A 56 -13.64 -10.27 -9.93
N GLY A 57 -14.20 -9.36 -9.11
CA GLY A 57 -15.50 -8.75 -9.35
C GLY A 57 -15.57 -7.93 -10.64
N ARG A 58 -14.42 -7.49 -11.20
CA ARG A 58 -14.34 -6.84 -12.52
C ARG A 58 -14.82 -7.69 -13.68
N THR A 59 -14.89 -9.00 -13.48
CA THR A 59 -15.50 -9.93 -14.45
C THR A 59 -17.02 -9.77 -14.55
N ARG A 60 -17.66 -9.05 -13.62
CA ARG A 60 -19.12 -8.87 -13.57
C ARG A 60 -19.56 -7.41 -13.38
N SER A 61 -18.73 -6.58 -12.76
CA SER A 61 -19.03 -5.16 -12.57
C SER A 61 -17.82 -4.27 -12.88
N HIS A 62 -18.07 -3.20 -13.63
CA HIS A 62 -17.07 -2.15 -13.89
C HIS A 62 -17.22 -0.95 -12.93
N GLY A 63 -18.20 -0.98 -12.02
CA GLY A 63 -18.44 0.07 -11.04
C GLY A 63 -17.54 -0.03 -9.81
N ILE A 64 -17.82 0.81 -8.82
CA ILE A 64 -17.14 0.76 -7.52
C ILE A 64 -17.56 -0.44 -6.68
N ASP A 65 -18.69 -1.07 -7.01
CA ASP A 65 -19.24 -2.27 -6.37
C ASP A 65 -18.48 -3.57 -6.69
N HIS A 66 -17.48 -3.54 -7.58
CA HIS A 66 -16.70 -4.73 -7.96
C HIS A 66 -16.07 -5.46 -6.76
N ALA A 67 -15.64 -4.78 -5.70
CA ALA A 67 -15.14 -5.45 -4.50
C ALA A 67 -16.21 -6.31 -3.81
N ILE A 68 -17.44 -5.81 -3.74
CA ILE A 68 -18.58 -6.54 -3.14
C ILE A 68 -18.98 -7.70 -4.04
N VAL A 69 -19.08 -7.46 -5.35
CA VAL A 69 -19.38 -8.50 -6.34
C VAL A 69 -18.32 -9.60 -6.31
N GLY A 70 -17.04 -9.23 -6.18
CA GLY A 70 -15.93 -10.16 -6.01
C GLY A 70 -16.06 -10.97 -4.72
N ALA A 71 -16.37 -10.33 -3.60
CA ALA A 71 -16.61 -11.00 -2.33
C ALA A 71 -17.77 -12.00 -2.41
N GLU A 72 -18.88 -11.65 -3.08
CA GLU A 72 -20.01 -12.56 -3.31
C GLU A 72 -19.63 -13.76 -4.20
N ILE A 73 -18.84 -13.53 -5.24
CA ILE A 73 -18.30 -14.60 -6.10
C ILE A 73 -17.51 -15.58 -5.24
N LEU A 74 -16.56 -15.09 -4.45
CA LEU A 74 -15.66 -15.93 -3.66
C LEU A 74 -16.40 -16.69 -2.55
N ARG A 75 -17.38 -16.06 -1.89
CA ARG A 75 -18.25 -16.73 -0.90
C ARG A 75 -19.07 -17.86 -1.54
N LYS A 76 -19.59 -17.68 -2.77
CA LYS A 76 -20.30 -18.73 -3.51
C LYS A 76 -19.41 -19.91 -3.88
N GLU A 77 -18.13 -19.65 -4.15
CA GLU A 77 -17.13 -20.66 -4.44
C GLU A 77 -16.58 -21.35 -3.17
N GLY A 78 -17.03 -20.94 -1.98
CA GLY A 78 -16.59 -21.52 -0.70
C GLY A 78 -15.16 -21.15 -0.32
N VAL A 79 -14.65 -20.03 -0.83
CA VAL A 79 -13.31 -19.52 -0.52
C VAL A 79 -13.22 -19.04 0.93
N ASP A 80 -12.03 -19.21 1.54
CA ASP A 80 -11.72 -18.74 2.89
C ASP A 80 -12.05 -17.25 3.06
N GLU A 81 -12.80 -16.91 4.12
CA GLU A 81 -13.26 -15.55 4.39
C GLU A 81 -12.10 -14.56 4.56
N ARG A 82 -10.89 -15.03 4.90
CA ARG A 82 -9.69 -14.18 4.93
C ARG A 82 -9.35 -13.61 3.55
N VAL A 83 -9.48 -14.41 2.48
CA VAL A 83 -9.30 -13.94 1.09
C VAL A 83 -10.46 -13.04 0.69
N VAL A 84 -11.68 -13.41 1.07
CA VAL A 84 -12.89 -12.61 0.80
C VAL A 84 -12.76 -11.20 1.39
N ASN A 85 -12.24 -11.08 2.61
CA ASN A 85 -12.03 -9.78 3.26
C ASN A 85 -11.00 -8.92 2.52
N ILE A 86 -9.94 -9.50 1.97
CA ILE A 86 -8.98 -8.78 1.12
C ILE A 86 -9.71 -8.19 -0.09
N VAL A 87 -10.51 -9.00 -0.78
CA VAL A 87 -11.27 -8.60 -1.96
C VAL A 87 -12.33 -7.56 -1.62
N GLU A 88 -13.06 -7.70 -0.52
CA GLU A 88 -14.15 -6.80 -0.16
C GLU A 88 -13.65 -5.41 0.30
N ARG A 89 -12.41 -5.31 0.78
CA ARG A 89 -11.88 -4.12 1.49
C ARG A 89 -10.75 -3.38 0.77
N HIS A 90 -10.39 -3.78 -0.46
CA HIS A 90 -9.23 -3.20 -1.15
C HIS A 90 -9.47 -1.81 -1.76
N ILE A 91 -10.73 -1.34 -1.90
CA ILE A 91 -11.03 -0.11 -2.63
C ILE A 91 -10.43 1.12 -1.92
N GLY A 92 -9.63 1.89 -2.65
CA GLY A 92 -8.97 3.06 -2.09
C GLY A 92 -8.08 2.63 -0.94
N ALA A 93 -8.09 3.33 0.19
CA ALA A 93 -7.44 2.88 1.43
C ALA A 93 -8.46 2.27 2.42
N GLY A 94 -9.48 1.59 1.88
CA GLY A 94 -10.69 1.21 2.59
C GLY A 94 -11.71 2.34 2.72
N LEU A 95 -12.97 1.97 2.97
CA LEU A 95 -14.11 2.88 3.08
C LEU A 95 -14.80 2.71 4.44
N THR A 96 -15.08 3.82 5.13
CA THR A 96 -15.98 3.78 6.29
C THR A 96 -17.44 3.55 5.84
N PRO A 97 -18.36 3.16 6.75
CA PRO A 97 -19.78 3.04 6.41
C PRO A 97 -20.37 4.30 5.76
N GLU A 98 -19.99 5.48 6.23
CA GLU A 98 -20.47 6.77 5.70
C GLU A 98 -19.88 7.08 4.31
N GLU A 99 -18.61 6.73 4.06
CA GLU A 99 -18.00 6.88 2.75
C GLU A 99 -18.61 5.90 1.74
N ALA A 100 -18.83 4.65 2.16
CA ALA A 100 -19.50 3.64 1.35
C ALA A 100 -20.91 4.08 0.95
N GLU A 101 -21.71 4.59 1.90
CA GLU A 101 -23.06 5.09 1.63
C GLU A 101 -23.05 6.22 0.59
N LYS A 102 -22.13 7.19 0.71
CA LYS A 102 -21.98 8.29 -0.26
C LYS A 102 -21.60 7.80 -1.66
N LEU A 103 -20.96 6.65 -1.76
CA LEU A 103 -20.57 6.01 -3.02
C LEU A 103 -21.66 5.05 -3.55
N GLY A 104 -22.81 4.96 -2.88
CA GLY A 104 -23.92 4.09 -3.26
C GLY A 104 -23.68 2.61 -2.92
N LEU A 105 -22.70 2.32 -2.07
CA LEU A 105 -22.43 0.97 -1.56
C LEU A 105 -23.22 0.70 -0.27
N PRO A 106 -23.47 -0.56 0.09
CA PRO A 106 -24.03 -0.92 1.39
C PRO A 106 -23.18 -0.33 2.52
N PRO A 107 -23.78 0.35 3.52
CA PRO A 107 -23.07 1.08 4.57
C PRO A 107 -22.43 0.11 5.57
N ARG A 108 -21.26 -0.42 5.20
CA ARG A 108 -20.45 -1.35 5.99
C ARG A 108 -19.03 -0.82 6.12
N ASP A 109 -18.30 -1.38 7.06
CA ASP A 109 -16.89 -1.08 7.26
C ASP A 109 -16.03 -1.91 6.28
N TYR A 110 -15.45 -1.22 5.30
CA TYR A 110 -14.56 -1.78 4.29
C TYR A 110 -13.09 -1.37 4.55
N VAL A 111 -12.73 -0.97 5.77
CA VAL A 111 -11.34 -0.61 6.08
C VAL A 111 -10.49 -1.88 6.26
N PRO A 112 -9.35 -2.02 5.55
CA PRO A 112 -8.41 -3.13 5.74
C PRO A 112 -7.99 -3.30 7.20
N LYS A 113 -8.08 -4.54 7.70
CA LYS A 113 -7.84 -4.86 9.12
C LYS A 113 -6.54 -5.61 9.33
N SER A 114 -6.35 -6.73 8.65
CA SER A 114 -5.14 -7.54 8.77
C SER A 114 -3.97 -6.92 8.00
N ILE A 115 -2.75 -7.37 8.31
CA ILE A 115 -1.57 -6.92 7.56
C ILE A 115 -1.64 -7.38 6.09
N GLU A 116 -2.21 -8.54 5.81
CA GLU A 116 -2.41 -9.06 4.45
C GLU A 116 -3.42 -8.22 3.66
N GLU A 117 -4.54 -7.83 4.28
CA GLU A 117 -5.52 -6.90 3.69
C GLU A 117 -4.84 -5.57 3.34
N LYS A 118 -4.02 -5.02 4.24
CA LYS A 118 -3.31 -3.76 4.05
C LYS A 118 -2.25 -3.86 2.96
N ILE A 119 -1.47 -4.96 2.90
CA ILE A 119 -0.46 -5.16 1.86
C ILE A 119 -1.09 -5.17 0.47
N VAL A 120 -2.17 -5.94 0.27
CA VAL A 120 -2.82 -6.03 -1.05
C VAL A 120 -3.48 -4.71 -1.44
N CYS A 121 -4.21 -4.08 -0.51
CA CYS A 121 -4.82 -2.77 -0.73
C CYS A 121 -3.76 -1.70 -1.05
N HIS A 122 -2.64 -1.69 -0.32
CA HIS A 122 -1.55 -0.74 -0.56
C HIS A 122 -0.86 -0.97 -1.91
N ALA A 123 -0.60 -2.24 -2.26
CA ALA A 123 -0.02 -2.59 -3.55
C ALA A 123 -0.91 -2.15 -4.72
N ASP A 124 -2.23 -2.39 -4.63
CA ASP A 124 -3.19 -1.95 -5.65
C ASP A 124 -3.17 -0.43 -5.86
N ASN A 125 -3.20 0.36 -4.77
CA ASN A 125 -3.11 1.83 -4.86
C ASN A 125 -1.81 2.34 -5.53
N LEU A 126 -0.74 1.54 -5.50
CA LEU A 126 0.56 1.88 -6.07
C LEU A 126 0.74 1.33 -7.49
N ILE A 127 -0.29 0.75 -8.11
CA ILE A 127 -0.28 0.25 -9.48
C ILE A 127 -1.29 1.01 -10.34
N GLY A 128 -0.79 1.87 -11.23
CA GLY A 128 -1.59 2.57 -12.23
C GLY A 128 -1.77 1.69 -13.47
N SER A 129 -2.96 1.12 -13.65
CA SER A 129 -3.24 0.10 -14.68
C SER A 129 -2.38 -1.15 -14.51
N SER A 130 -1.12 -1.11 -14.92
CA SER A 130 -0.18 -2.24 -14.79
C SER A 130 1.24 -1.77 -14.51
N GLU A 131 1.43 -0.50 -14.14
CA GLU A 131 2.74 0.09 -13.87
C GLU A 131 2.79 0.68 -12.46
N ARG A 132 3.94 0.54 -11.80
CA ARG A 132 4.16 1.08 -10.47
C ARG A 132 4.24 2.60 -10.50
N ILE A 133 3.53 3.25 -9.58
CA ILE A 133 3.56 4.69 -9.34
C ILE A 133 4.16 4.98 -7.96
N SER A 134 4.77 6.16 -7.80
CA SER A 134 5.40 6.55 -6.53
C SER A 134 4.35 6.83 -5.45
N ILE A 135 4.66 6.61 -4.18
CA ILE A 135 3.74 6.93 -3.07
C ILE A 135 3.34 8.41 -3.07
N LYS A 136 4.27 9.30 -3.45
CA LYS A 136 4.02 10.74 -3.53
C LYS A 136 3.01 11.08 -4.64
N ASP A 137 3.13 10.44 -5.80
CA ASP A 137 2.17 10.60 -6.90
C ASP A 137 0.81 9.98 -6.55
N THR A 138 0.81 8.80 -5.91
CA THR A 138 -0.43 8.17 -5.43
C THR A 138 -1.17 9.05 -4.44
N ILE A 139 -0.49 9.66 -3.46
CA ILE A 139 -1.12 10.59 -2.51
C ILE A 139 -1.71 11.79 -3.26
N LYS A 140 -0.97 12.36 -4.21
CA LYS A 140 -1.44 13.48 -5.04
C LYS A 140 -2.70 13.10 -5.83
N MET A 141 -2.71 11.93 -6.48
CA MET A 141 -3.88 11.43 -7.21
C MET A 141 -5.06 11.13 -6.27
N ALA A 142 -4.79 10.51 -5.12
CA ALA A 142 -5.79 10.19 -4.11
C ALA A 142 -6.46 11.47 -3.58
N SER A 143 -5.72 12.55 -3.34
CA SER A 143 -6.27 13.84 -2.88
C SER A 143 -7.25 14.50 -3.85
N GLN A 144 -7.23 14.11 -5.12
CA GLN A 144 -8.16 14.61 -6.15
C GLN A 144 -9.45 13.77 -6.22
N LYS A 145 -9.41 12.54 -5.72
CA LYS A 145 -10.49 11.55 -5.86
C LYS A 145 -11.21 11.25 -4.55
N TRP A 146 -10.47 11.24 -3.44
CA TRP A 146 -10.93 10.74 -2.14
C TRP A 146 -10.99 11.85 -1.09
N SER A 147 -11.68 11.56 0.01
CA SER A 147 -11.77 12.48 1.16
C SER A 147 -10.39 12.66 1.81
N PRO A 148 -10.12 13.77 2.51
CA PRO A 148 -8.88 13.94 3.28
C PRO A 148 -8.62 12.76 4.24
N SER A 149 -9.65 12.29 4.94
CA SER A 149 -9.55 11.13 5.84
C SER A 149 -9.19 9.82 5.12
N SER A 150 -9.65 9.62 3.88
CA SER A 150 -9.22 8.49 3.05
C SER A 150 -7.74 8.60 2.66
N VAL A 151 -7.26 9.81 2.37
CA VAL A 151 -5.84 10.06 2.06
C VAL A 151 -4.97 9.86 3.29
N ASP A 152 -5.42 10.30 4.47
CA ASP A 152 -4.74 10.05 5.73
C ASP A 152 -4.61 8.54 6.00
N ARG A 153 -5.68 7.76 5.75
CA ARG A 153 -5.61 6.29 5.85
C ARG A 153 -4.63 5.66 4.86
N LEU A 154 -4.53 6.17 3.63
CA LEU A 154 -3.54 5.70 2.66
C LEU A 154 -2.11 5.92 3.18
N ILE A 155 -1.85 7.10 3.74
CA ILE A 155 -0.55 7.48 4.32
C ILE A 155 -0.23 6.60 5.54
N GLU A 156 -1.18 6.43 6.46
CA GLU A 156 -1.01 5.57 7.63
C GLU A 156 -0.78 4.12 7.24
N MET A 157 -1.52 3.61 6.26
CA MET A 157 -1.32 2.26 5.73
C MET A 157 0.09 2.06 5.17
N HIS A 158 0.67 3.07 4.50
CA HIS A 158 2.06 3.03 4.04
C HIS A 158 3.04 2.81 5.20
N PHE A 159 2.83 3.52 6.33
CA PHE A 159 3.66 3.36 7.53
C PHE A 159 3.45 2.02 8.23
N GLU A 160 2.28 1.40 8.08
CA GLU A 160 1.97 0.09 8.68
C GLU A 160 2.53 -1.09 7.87
N VAL A 161 2.54 -1.00 6.53
CA VAL A 161 3.00 -2.11 5.68
C VAL A 161 4.52 -2.19 5.57
N PHE A 162 5.22 -1.06 5.69
CA PHE A 162 6.68 -1.02 5.64
C PHE A 162 7.29 -0.97 7.04
N LYS A 163 8.32 -1.79 7.27
CA LYS A 163 9.22 -1.58 8.40
C LYS A 163 10.12 -0.38 8.11
N PRO A 164 10.34 0.54 9.07
CA PRO A 164 11.20 1.69 8.81
C PRO A 164 12.69 1.35 8.83
N ASP A 165 13.45 2.02 7.96
CA ASP A 165 14.88 2.22 8.11
C ASP A 165 15.11 3.51 8.90
N VAL A 166 15.87 3.39 10.00
CA VAL A 166 15.99 4.45 10.99
C VAL A 166 17.40 5.00 11.01
N VAL A 167 17.52 6.31 10.88
CA VAL A 167 18.81 7.01 10.96
C VAL A 167 18.76 8.13 11.98
N ARG A 168 19.87 8.37 12.68
CA ARG A 168 20.06 9.52 13.55
C ARG A 168 20.76 10.63 12.79
N VAL A 169 20.16 11.81 12.77
CA VAL A 169 20.68 12.98 12.06
C VAL A 169 21.85 13.59 12.82
N ASN A 170 22.89 13.94 12.08
CA ASN A 170 23.96 14.80 12.56
C ASN A 170 23.57 16.26 12.31
N GLU A 171 23.04 16.94 13.33
CA GLU A 171 22.52 18.31 13.22
C GLU A 171 23.53 19.31 12.64
N LYS A 172 24.82 19.17 12.98
CA LYS A 172 25.88 20.03 12.45
C LYS A 172 26.05 19.85 10.94
N MET A 173 26.02 18.60 10.48
CA MET A 173 26.17 18.28 9.06
C MET A 173 24.91 18.59 8.27
N LEU A 174 23.73 18.34 8.85
CA LEU A 174 22.47 18.76 8.28
C LEU A 174 22.46 20.29 8.09
N LYS A 175 22.82 21.08 9.12
CA LYS A 175 22.92 22.54 9.00
C LYS A 175 23.84 22.97 7.85
N LYS A 176 24.96 22.28 7.65
CA LYS A 176 25.89 22.55 6.54
C LYS A 176 25.26 22.24 5.18
N ALA A 177 24.48 21.16 5.07
CA ALA A 177 23.79 20.79 3.84
C ALA A 177 22.64 21.75 3.49
N CYS A 178 21.91 22.25 4.49
CA CYS A 178 20.70 23.05 4.32
C CYS A 178 20.94 24.58 4.39
N GLY A 179 22.10 25.01 4.88
CA GLY A 179 22.41 26.41 5.20
C GLY A 179 21.78 26.92 6.51
N ASP A 180 20.64 26.37 6.92
CA ASP A 180 19.86 26.74 8.11
C ASP A 180 19.10 25.51 8.67
N LEU A 181 18.89 25.43 9.99
CA LEU A 181 18.09 24.41 10.69
C LEU A 181 16.66 24.87 11.03
N LYS A 182 16.25 26.11 10.72
CA LYS A 182 14.88 26.60 10.99
C LYS A 182 13.80 25.75 10.32
N ASN A 183 14.14 24.97 9.30
CA ASN A 183 13.22 24.04 8.67
C ASN A 183 13.93 22.75 8.25
N VAL A 184 14.13 21.86 9.23
CA VAL A 184 14.73 20.53 9.05
C VAL A 184 13.92 19.70 8.05
N GLU A 185 12.59 19.72 8.14
CA GLU A 185 11.68 18.98 7.24
C GLU A 185 11.89 19.38 5.79
N LYS A 186 11.88 20.68 5.48
CA LYS A 186 12.12 21.18 4.11
C LYS A 186 13.47 20.71 3.54
N CYS A 187 14.47 20.58 4.41
CA CYS A 187 15.76 20.07 3.96
C CYS A 187 15.72 18.57 3.68
N LEU A 188 15.11 17.78 4.58
CA LEU A 188 14.90 16.36 4.38
C LEU A 188 14.06 16.10 3.12
N ASP A 189 12.99 16.86 2.88
CA ASP A 189 12.20 16.81 1.66
C ASP A 189 13.06 17.03 0.41
N GLY A 190 13.96 18.02 0.45
CA GLY A 190 14.89 18.30 -0.64
C GLY A 190 15.91 17.19 -0.89
N LEU A 191 16.44 16.58 0.18
CA LEU A 191 17.39 15.48 0.12
C LEU A 191 16.74 14.17 -0.34
N LEU A 192 15.49 13.93 0.09
CA LEU A 192 14.74 12.70 -0.10
C LEU A 192 13.78 12.75 -1.30
N LYS A 193 13.74 13.87 -2.04
CA LYS A 193 12.82 14.07 -3.17
C LYS A 193 12.86 12.97 -4.22
N GLY A 194 14.05 12.40 -4.47
CA GLY A 194 14.30 11.41 -5.52
C GLY A 194 14.04 9.96 -5.11
N PHE A 195 13.63 9.72 -3.86
CA PHE A 195 13.35 8.38 -3.34
C PHE A 195 11.84 8.17 -3.20
N ASP A 196 11.40 6.96 -3.52
CA ASP A 196 10.01 6.51 -3.34
C ASP A 196 9.80 5.99 -1.92
N LEU A 197 9.55 6.94 -1.02
CA LEU A 197 9.35 6.72 0.42
C LEU A 197 8.55 7.86 1.05
N LEU A 198 8.02 7.59 2.24
CA LEU A 198 7.60 8.59 3.23
C LEU A 198 8.52 8.50 4.46
N TYR A 199 8.51 9.53 5.31
CA TYR A 199 9.27 9.49 6.55
C TYR A 199 8.52 10.14 7.71
N ARG A 200 8.91 9.75 8.93
CA ARG A 200 8.52 10.38 10.19
C ARG A 200 9.77 10.86 10.91
N MET A 201 9.66 11.97 11.62
CA MET A 201 10.76 12.54 12.40
C MET A 201 10.41 12.51 13.89
N ARG A 202 11.38 12.13 14.72
CA ARG A 202 11.30 12.21 16.18
C ARG A 202 12.38 13.13 16.70
N MET A 203 12.02 13.97 17.69
CA MET A 203 12.92 14.94 18.32
C MET A 203 13.20 14.62 19.80
N GLU A 204 13.15 13.33 20.16
CA GLU A 204 13.45 12.87 21.51
C GLU A 204 14.92 12.43 21.58
N ASN A 205 15.76 13.18 22.31
CA ASN A 205 17.20 12.94 22.42
C ASN A 205 17.94 13.02 21.06
N GLY A 206 17.77 14.16 20.38
CA GLY A 206 18.29 14.42 19.04
C GLY A 206 17.23 14.19 17.96
N ILE A 207 17.63 14.33 16.70
CA ILE A 207 16.74 14.14 15.56
C ILE A 207 16.94 12.73 14.99
N THR A 208 15.87 11.93 14.96
CA THR A 208 15.82 10.63 14.30
C THR A 208 14.81 10.68 13.15
N VAL A 209 15.16 10.07 12.02
CA VAL A 209 14.29 9.96 10.85
C VAL A 209 14.00 8.49 10.60
N GLU A 210 12.72 8.14 10.62
CA GLU A 210 12.20 6.82 10.27
C GLU A 210 11.70 6.88 8.83
N MET A 211 12.33 6.17 7.90
CA MET A 211 11.97 6.16 6.47
C MET A 211 11.26 4.87 6.11
N PHE A 212 10.16 4.97 5.36
CA PHE A 212 9.26 3.87 5.02
C PHE A 212 9.04 3.84 3.51
N GLY A 213 9.12 2.68 2.89
CA GLY A 213 8.88 2.50 1.47
C GLY A 213 10.00 1.72 0.78
N GLN A 214 9.89 1.56 -0.53
CA GLN A 214 10.77 0.67 -1.27
C GLN A 214 12.23 1.17 -1.34
N ASP A 215 12.40 2.49 -1.25
CA ASP A 215 13.71 3.14 -1.30
C ASP A 215 14.23 3.57 0.08
N SER A 216 13.58 3.20 1.19
CA SER A 216 13.97 3.61 2.55
C SER A 216 15.42 3.26 2.88
N GLU A 217 15.86 2.04 2.57
CA GLU A 217 17.24 1.60 2.83
C GLU A 217 18.25 2.36 1.96
N LYS A 218 17.93 2.60 0.69
CA LYS A 218 18.78 3.38 -0.23
C LYS A 218 18.89 4.82 0.24
N ALA A 219 17.80 5.40 0.72
CA ALA A 219 17.77 6.75 1.27
C ALA A 219 18.57 6.85 2.57
N ALA A 220 18.49 5.86 3.46
CA ALA A 220 19.32 5.79 4.66
C ALA A 220 20.81 5.85 4.31
N ARG A 221 21.26 4.96 3.43
CA ARG A 221 22.66 4.93 2.94
C ARG A 221 23.07 6.25 2.29
N TYR A 222 22.19 6.85 1.50
CA TYR A 222 22.45 8.16 0.88
C TYR A 222 22.68 9.27 1.92
N LEU A 223 21.88 9.31 3.00
CA LEU A 223 22.07 10.28 4.08
C LEU A 223 23.36 10.05 4.85
N GLU A 224 23.75 8.78 5.05
CA GLU A 224 25.02 8.39 5.67
C GLU A 224 26.23 8.79 4.83
N GLU A 225 26.22 8.53 3.52
CA GLU A 225 27.28 8.91 2.58
C GLU A 225 27.47 10.43 2.50
N LYS A 226 26.41 11.20 2.68
CA LYS A 226 26.46 12.68 2.78
C LYS A 226 26.98 13.16 4.14
N GLY A 227 27.16 12.26 5.10
CA GLY A 227 27.49 12.56 6.50
C GLY A 227 26.38 13.28 7.24
N VAL A 228 25.16 13.31 6.69
CA VAL A 228 23.99 14.00 7.25
C VAL A 228 23.32 13.15 8.33
N ALA A 229 23.46 11.83 8.25
CA ALA A 229 22.95 10.90 9.26
C ALA A 229 23.94 9.76 9.53
N ALA A 230 23.64 8.97 10.56
CA ALA A 230 24.30 7.71 10.90
C ALA A 230 23.24 6.67 11.28
N PRO A 231 23.55 5.36 11.23
CA PRO A 231 22.65 4.32 11.70
C PRO A 231 22.18 4.59 13.14
N ALA A 232 20.88 4.40 13.40
CA ALA A 232 20.26 4.60 14.71
C ALA A 232 20.35 3.36 15.61
#